data_AF-A0A7M5X7J3-F1
#
_entry.id   AF-A0A7M5X7J3-F1
#
_cell.length_a   1.000
_cell.length_b   1.000
_cell.length_c   1.000
_cell.angle_alpha   90.00
_cell.angle_beta   90.00
_cell.angle_gamma   90.00
#
_symmetry.space_group_name_H-M   'P 1'
#
loop_
_entity.id
_entity.type
_entity.pdbx_description
1 polymer ?
#
loop_
_entity_poly.entity_id
_entity_poly.type
_entity_poly.pdbx_seq_one_letter_code
_entity_poly.pdbx_strand_id
1 'polypeptide(L)'
;MADEAIGAKMQDELVLNAIFNPHNPLQIEESGSEDQGCDPSQDEVTDDIKKIEIAAVNNAQKGDFEESLSQFNEVLKLAPSYASGYNNRAQLFRLKGENESAMNDLNKAIELSQGKGYAASQAFVQRALISRLNKDNETALEDFQKAAKLGNAFAKQQITEMNPYAALCNQMLCEVFAKEFNPPVNKE
;
A
#
# COMPACT_ATOMS: atom_id res chain seq x y z
N MET A 1 16.04 39.35 -20.75
CA MET A 1 16.92 38.90 -19.65
C MET A 1 16.15 38.73 -18.32
N ALA A 2 14.87 38.34 -18.34
CA ALA A 2 14.07 38.14 -17.13
C ALA A 2 13.49 36.71 -17.00
N ASP A 3 13.52 35.89 -18.06
CA ASP A 3 12.94 34.54 -18.08
C ASP A 3 13.86 33.45 -17.50
N GLU A 4 15.18 33.53 -17.73
CA GLU A 4 16.13 32.53 -17.22
C GLU A 4 16.25 32.55 -15.69
N ALA A 5 16.05 33.71 -15.06
CA ALA A 5 16.14 33.86 -13.61
C ALA A 5 14.92 33.26 -12.87
N ILE A 6 13.76 33.19 -13.53
CA ILE A 6 12.54 32.61 -12.95
C ILE A 6 12.60 31.09 -13.07
N GLY A 7 13.09 30.56 -14.20
CA GLY A 7 13.29 29.13 -14.42
C GLY A 7 14.28 28.50 -13.42
N ALA A 8 15.42 29.14 -13.16
CA ALA A 8 16.41 28.64 -12.21
C ALA A 8 15.88 28.59 -10.76
N LYS A 9 15.11 29.61 -10.36
CA LYS A 9 14.56 29.70 -9.00
C LYS A 9 13.47 28.66 -8.75
N MET A 10 12.65 28.36 -9.77
CA MET A 10 11.60 27.35 -9.71
C MET A 10 12.19 25.92 -9.72
N GLN A 11 13.26 25.70 -10.48
CA GLN A 11 14.00 24.44 -10.47
C GLN A 11 14.65 24.17 -9.09
N ASP A 12 15.26 25.18 -8.50
CA ASP A 12 15.89 25.09 -7.17
C ASP A 12 14.85 24.88 -6.06
N GLU A 13 13.69 25.52 -6.16
CA GLU A 13 12.59 25.33 -5.21
C GLU A 13 12.02 23.91 -5.26
N LEU A 14 11.86 23.33 -6.46
CA LEU A 14 11.44 21.94 -6.64
C LEU A 14 12.49 20.94 -6.13
N VAL A 15 13.78 21.22 -6.37
CA VAL A 15 14.89 20.39 -5.87
C VAL A 15 14.95 20.46 -4.33
N LEU A 16 14.84 21.65 -3.73
CA LEU A 16 14.77 21.80 -2.27
C LEU A 16 13.54 21.06 -1.71
N ASN A 17 12.38 21.19 -2.34
CA ASN A 17 11.15 20.55 -1.86
C ASN A 17 11.26 19.02 -1.91
N ALA A 18 11.93 18.45 -2.92
CA ALA A 18 12.21 17.01 -2.99
C ALA A 18 13.22 16.53 -1.91
N ILE A 19 14.16 17.40 -1.50
CA ILE A 19 15.14 17.11 -0.44
C ILE A 19 14.48 17.18 0.95
N PHE A 20 13.65 18.18 1.20
CA PHE A 20 13.02 18.42 2.51
C PHE A 20 11.71 17.67 2.72
N ASN A 21 11.02 17.26 1.64
CA ASN A 21 9.81 16.44 1.67
C ASN A 21 9.99 15.14 0.85
N PRO A 22 10.87 14.21 1.29
CA PRO A 22 11.17 12.99 0.55
C PRO A 22 9.99 12.03 0.40
N HIS A 23 8.88 12.29 1.08
CA HIS A 23 7.66 11.49 1.03
C HIS A 23 6.53 12.12 0.18
N ASN A 24 6.73 13.32 -0.41
CA ASN A 24 5.75 13.89 -1.35
C ASN A 24 6.38 14.91 -2.33
N PRO A 25 7.18 14.47 -3.33
CA PRO A 25 7.91 15.36 -4.23
C PRO A 25 7.06 15.98 -5.36
N LEU A 26 5.75 15.69 -5.43
CA LEU A 26 4.85 16.29 -6.41
C LEU A 26 3.57 16.70 -5.69
N GLN A 27 3.16 17.96 -5.83
CA GLN A 27 1.77 18.32 -5.63
C GLN A 27 0.97 17.53 -6.68
N ILE A 28 0.34 16.46 -6.22
CA ILE A 28 -0.73 15.79 -6.93
C ILE A 28 -1.80 16.87 -7.08
N GLU A 29 -1.90 17.50 -8.25
CA GLU A 29 -3.23 17.93 -8.70
C GLU A 29 -4.12 16.72 -8.56
N GLU A 30 -5.34 16.92 -8.07
CA GLU A 30 -6.44 15.95 -8.14
C GLU A 30 -6.74 15.64 -9.62
N SER A 31 -5.79 15.06 -10.35
CA SER A 31 -6.08 14.22 -11.49
C SER A 31 -6.71 13.00 -10.86
N GLY A 32 -8.04 12.93 -10.98
CA GLY A 32 -8.78 11.71 -10.74
C GLY A 32 -7.95 10.55 -11.24
N SER A 33 -7.85 9.51 -10.42
CA SER A 33 -7.51 8.20 -10.95
C SER A 33 -8.60 7.89 -11.96
N GLU A 34 -8.40 8.35 -13.20
CA GLU A 34 -8.96 7.71 -14.35
C GLU A 34 -8.59 6.24 -14.18
N ASP A 35 -9.63 5.49 -13.89
CA ASP A 35 -9.79 4.09 -14.16
C ASP A 35 -9.07 3.73 -15.48
N GLN A 36 -7.79 3.41 -15.39
CA GLN A 36 -6.99 2.94 -16.52
C GLN A 36 -6.18 1.74 -16.08
N GLY A 37 -6.92 0.65 -15.95
CA GLY A 37 -6.40 -0.70 -15.89
C GLY A 37 -7.58 -1.64 -15.84
N CYS A 38 -8.20 -1.91 -17.00
CA CYS A 38 -9.24 -2.93 -17.19
C CYS A 38 -8.95 -4.13 -16.31
N ASP A 39 -9.67 -4.23 -15.21
CA ASP A 39 -9.88 -5.48 -14.52
C ASP A 39 -10.96 -6.21 -15.34
N PRO A 40 -10.63 -7.30 -16.05
CA PRO A 40 -11.59 -8.04 -16.87
C PRO A 40 -12.78 -8.60 -16.06
N SER A 41 -12.70 -8.54 -14.72
CA SER A 41 -13.73 -9.04 -13.81
C SER A 41 -14.73 -7.99 -13.30
N GLN A 42 -14.53 -6.70 -13.58
CA GLN A 42 -15.50 -5.66 -13.16
C GLN A 42 -16.84 -5.77 -13.87
N ASP A 43 -16.89 -6.40 -15.05
CA ASP A 43 -18.10 -6.53 -15.87
C ASP A 43 -19.18 -7.43 -15.23
N GLU A 44 -18.82 -8.32 -14.28
CA GLU A 44 -19.79 -9.17 -13.55
C GLU A 44 -20.37 -8.50 -12.29
N VAL A 45 -19.85 -7.34 -11.88
CA VAL A 45 -20.21 -6.72 -10.60
C VAL A 45 -21.40 -5.77 -10.75
N THR A 46 -22.56 -6.20 -10.28
CA THR A 46 -23.77 -5.37 -10.26
C THR A 46 -23.73 -4.30 -9.16
N ASP A 47 -24.55 -3.25 -9.31
CA ASP A 47 -24.68 -2.20 -8.30
C ASP A 47 -25.12 -2.74 -6.93
N ASP A 48 -25.87 -3.84 -6.92
CA ASP A 48 -26.30 -4.47 -5.67
C ASP A 48 -25.15 -5.18 -4.96
N ILE A 49 -24.22 -5.82 -5.70
CA ILE A 49 -23.00 -6.39 -5.12
C ILE A 49 -22.13 -5.28 -4.51
N LYS A 50 -21.97 -4.15 -5.20
CA LYS A 50 -21.22 -2.99 -4.68
C LYS A 50 -21.84 -2.44 -3.41
N LYS A 51 -23.18 -2.39 -3.29
CA LYS A 51 -23.86 -1.96 -2.06
C LYS A 51 -23.57 -2.91 -0.89
N ILE A 52 -23.63 -4.21 -1.13
CA ILE A 52 -23.33 -5.22 -0.10
C ILE A 52 -21.88 -5.09 0.34
N GLU A 53 -20.95 -4.92 -0.59
CA GLU A 53 -19.53 -4.71 -0.32
C GLU A 53 -19.28 -3.45 0.53
N ILE A 54 -19.86 -2.32 0.15
CA ILE A 54 -19.73 -1.07 0.91
C ILE A 54 -20.28 -1.24 2.34
N ALA A 55 -21.41 -1.93 2.49
CA ALA A 55 -21.97 -2.26 3.80
C ALA A 55 -21.00 -3.15 4.62
N ALA A 56 -20.41 -4.17 3.99
CA ALA A 56 -19.44 -5.06 4.61
C ALA A 56 -18.20 -4.32 5.12
N VAL A 57 -17.65 -3.40 4.31
CA VAL A 57 -16.51 -2.57 4.70
C VAL A 57 -16.87 -1.65 5.87
N ASN A 58 -18.04 -1.03 5.86
CA ASN A 58 -18.50 -0.18 6.96
C ASN A 58 -18.67 -0.96 8.26
N ASN A 59 -19.22 -2.18 8.20
CA ASN A 59 -19.36 -3.05 9.36
C ASN A 59 -18.00 -3.53 9.89
N ALA A 60 -17.04 -3.85 9.00
CA ALA A 60 -15.67 -4.16 9.40
C ALA A 60 -15.00 -2.99 10.16
N GLN A 61 -15.23 -1.75 9.72
CA GLN A 61 -14.71 -0.56 10.40
C GLN A 61 -15.32 -0.32 11.79
N LYS A 62 -16.58 -0.73 11.98
CA LYS A 62 -17.26 -0.68 13.30
C LYS A 62 -16.82 -1.81 14.24
N GLY A 63 -16.13 -2.82 13.73
CA GLY A 63 -15.72 -4.02 14.49
C GLY A 63 -16.74 -5.17 14.43
N ASP A 64 -17.81 -5.04 13.64
CA ASP A 64 -18.83 -6.06 13.46
C ASP A 64 -18.35 -7.13 12.47
N PHE A 65 -17.31 -7.88 12.86
CA PHE A 65 -16.56 -8.74 11.95
C PHE A 65 -17.37 -9.93 11.42
N GLU A 66 -18.27 -10.50 12.22
CA GLU A 66 -19.09 -11.65 11.79
C GLU A 66 -20.13 -11.26 10.73
N GLU A 67 -20.77 -10.09 10.90
CA GLU A 67 -21.72 -9.56 9.91
C GLU A 67 -20.99 -9.20 8.61
N SER A 68 -19.86 -8.51 8.72
CA SER A 68 -19.00 -8.18 7.59
C SER A 68 -18.54 -9.44 6.82
N LEU A 69 -18.14 -10.49 7.55
CA LEU A 69 -17.73 -11.76 6.93
C LEU A 69 -18.87 -12.42 6.17
N SER A 70 -20.08 -12.40 6.74
CA SER A 70 -21.28 -12.92 6.05
C SER A 70 -21.55 -12.15 4.75
N GLN A 71 -21.43 -10.83 4.77
CA GLN A 71 -21.65 -9.97 3.59
C GLN A 71 -20.57 -10.19 2.52
N PHE A 72 -19.29 -10.30 2.89
CA PHE A 72 -18.24 -10.66 1.92
C PHE A 72 -18.43 -12.05 1.32
N ASN A 73 -18.89 -13.02 2.12
CA ASN A 73 -19.23 -14.35 1.61
C ASN A 73 -20.40 -14.30 0.62
N GLU A 74 -21.37 -13.42 0.83
CA GLU A 74 -22.45 -13.18 -0.13
C GLU A 74 -21.93 -12.56 -1.43
N VAL A 75 -21.11 -11.50 -1.35
CA VAL A 75 -20.44 -10.89 -2.51
C VAL A 75 -19.71 -11.95 -3.35
N LEU A 76 -18.94 -12.83 -2.72
CA LEU A 76 -18.16 -13.86 -3.40
C LEU A 76 -18.99 -15.05 -3.91
N LYS A 77 -20.20 -15.26 -3.37
CA LYS A 77 -21.17 -16.21 -3.95
C LYS A 77 -21.79 -15.65 -5.22
N LEU A 78 -22.06 -14.35 -5.25
CA LEU A 78 -22.68 -13.67 -6.39
C LEU A 78 -21.67 -13.41 -7.52
N ALA A 79 -20.42 -13.07 -7.18
CA ALA A 79 -19.34 -12.85 -8.12
C ALA A 79 -18.07 -13.63 -7.72
N PRO A 80 -17.98 -14.94 -8.04
CA PRO A 80 -16.85 -15.79 -7.65
C PRO A 80 -15.52 -15.41 -8.31
N SER A 81 -15.57 -14.66 -9.41
CA SER A 81 -14.43 -14.15 -10.19
C SER A 81 -13.93 -12.79 -9.69
N TYR A 82 -14.60 -12.18 -8.71
CA TYR A 82 -14.36 -10.80 -8.30
C TYR A 82 -13.12 -10.68 -7.40
N ALA A 83 -11.98 -10.35 -8.01
CA ALA A 83 -10.69 -10.30 -7.32
C ALA A 83 -10.67 -9.31 -6.13
N SER A 84 -11.30 -8.14 -6.26
CA SER A 84 -11.38 -7.14 -5.19
C SER A 84 -12.19 -7.64 -3.98
N GLY A 85 -13.23 -8.45 -4.20
CA GLY A 85 -14.00 -9.07 -3.11
C GLY A 85 -13.13 -9.97 -2.23
N TYR A 86 -12.23 -10.76 -2.83
CA TYR A 86 -11.28 -11.58 -2.08
C TYR A 86 -10.27 -10.72 -1.32
N ASN A 87 -9.79 -9.61 -1.90
CA ASN A 87 -8.90 -8.67 -1.19
C ASN A 87 -9.56 -8.08 0.06
N ASN A 88 -10.83 -7.71 -0.04
CA ASN A 88 -11.57 -7.10 1.05
C ASN A 88 -11.87 -8.12 2.16
N ARG A 89 -12.22 -9.36 1.80
CA ARG A 89 -12.37 -10.45 2.79
C ARG A 89 -11.02 -10.82 3.45
N ALA A 90 -9.93 -10.85 2.68
CA ALA A 90 -8.60 -11.04 3.24
C ALA A 90 -8.21 -9.96 4.25
N GLN A 91 -8.57 -8.70 3.98
CA GLN A 91 -8.33 -7.61 4.91
C GLN A 91 -9.09 -7.83 6.22
N LEU A 92 -10.36 -8.26 6.15
CA LEU A 92 -11.14 -8.63 7.33
C LEU A 92 -10.47 -9.75 8.12
N PHE A 93 -10.01 -10.81 7.46
CA PHE A 93 -9.29 -11.90 8.13
C PHE A 93 -8.01 -11.42 8.82
N ARG A 94 -7.26 -10.50 8.21
CA ARG A 94 -6.08 -9.87 8.85
C ARG A 94 -6.47 -9.08 10.10
N LEU A 95 -7.59 -8.36 10.08
CA LEU A 95 -8.10 -7.64 11.25
C LEU A 95 -8.49 -8.60 12.38
N LYS A 96 -9.01 -9.79 12.05
CA LYS A 96 -9.30 -10.87 13.00
C LYS A 96 -8.05 -11.65 13.46
N GLY A 97 -6.88 -11.42 12.85
CA GLY A 97 -5.66 -12.18 13.10
C GLY A 97 -5.59 -13.56 12.41
N GLU A 98 -6.54 -13.85 11.53
CA GLU A 98 -6.65 -15.10 10.76
C GLU A 98 -5.76 -15.06 9.50
N ASN A 99 -4.46 -14.97 9.70
CA ASN A 99 -3.50 -14.74 8.61
C ASN A 99 -3.51 -15.84 7.53
N GLU A 100 -3.73 -17.10 7.89
CA GLU A 100 -3.80 -18.21 6.92
C GLU A 100 -5.00 -18.07 5.98
N SER A 101 -6.19 -17.76 6.53
CA SER A 101 -7.40 -17.47 5.74
C SER A 101 -7.18 -16.27 4.81
N ALA A 102 -6.53 -15.21 5.32
CA ALA A 102 -6.17 -14.05 4.50
C ALA A 102 -5.23 -14.43 3.34
N MET A 103 -4.19 -15.24 3.58
CA MET A 103 -3.26 -15.68 2.54
C MET A 103 -3.97 -16.45 1.43
N ASN A 104 -4.92 -17.31 1.77
CA ASN A 104 -5.70 -18.06 0.78
C ASN A 104 -6.50 -17.14 -0.15
N ASP A 105 -7.19 -16.15 0.42
CA ASP A 105 -7.96 -15.18 -0.35
C ASP A 105 -7.07 -14.27 -1.20
N LEU A 106 -5.92 -13.82 -0.68
CA LEU A 106 -4.97 -13.00 -1.43
C LEU A 106 -4.38 -13.77 -2.61
N ASN A 107 -4.06 -15.05 -2.43
CA ASN A 107 -3.60 -15.91 -3.51
C ASN A 107 -4.68 -16.06 -4.59
N LYS A 108 -5.95 -16.19 -4.19
CA LYS A 108 -7.07 -16.27 -5.12
C LYS A 108 -7.26 -14.95 -5.88
N ALA A 109 -7.17 -13.81 -5.20
CA ALA A 109 -7.25 -12.49 -5.83
C ALA A 109 -6.14 -12.31 -6.89
N ILE A 110 -4.91 -12.74 -6.60
CA ILE A 110 -3.76 -12.68 -7.53
C ILE A 110 -4.00 -13.61 -8.74
N GLU A 111 -4.52 -14.81 -8.51
CA GLU A 111 -4.84 -15.76 -9.59
C GLU A 111 -5.89 -15.20 -10.55
N LEU A 112 -7.01 -14.68 -10.00
CA LEU A 112 -8.13 -14.13 -10.78
C LEU A 112 -7.72 -12.87 -11.57
N SER A 113 -6.92 -12.00 -10.96
CA SER A 113 -6.39 -10.79 -11.61
C SER A 113 -5.18 -11.07 -12.53
N GLN A 114 -4.73 -12.32 -12.61
CA GLN A 114 -3.53 -12.73 -13.37
C GLN A 114 -2.28 -11.91 -13.01
N GLY A 115 -2.19 -11.47 -11.74
CA GLY A 115 -1.11 -10.63 -11.24
C GLY A 115 -1.06 -9.21 -11.84
N LYS A 116 -2.16 -8.70 -12.41
CA LYS A 116 -2.24 -7.37 -13.04
C LYS A 116 -3.36 -6.52 -12.44
N GLY A 117 -3.29 -5.22 -12.70
CA GLY A 117 -4.31 -4.27 -12.28
C GLY A 117 -4.30 -3.96 -10.78
N TYR A 118 -5.33 -3.21 -10.36
CA TYR A 118 -5.42 -2.69 -9.01
C TYR A 118 -5.62 -3.79 -7.96
N ALA A 119 -6.47 -4.78 -8.23
CA ALA A 119 -6.72 -5.90 -7.33
C ALA A 119 -5.43 -6.71 -7.04
N ALA A 120 -4.64 -7.04 -8.06
CA ALA A 120 -3.34 -7.70 -7.86
C ALA A 120 -2.39 -6.85 -7.02
N SER A 121 -2.31 -5.55 -7.32
CA SER A 121 -1.46 -4.59 -6.62
C SER A 121 -1.75 -4.56 -5.12
N GLN A 122 -3.03 -4.45 -4.74
CA GLN A 122 -3.44 -4.52 -3.34
C GLN A 122 -3.16 -5.90 -2.71
N ALA A 123 -3.43 -6.97 -3.45
CA ALA A 123 -3.23 -8.33 -2.95
C ALA A 123 -1.77 -8.59 -2.59
N PHE A 124 -0.84 -8.20 -3.48
CA PHE A 124 0.60 -8.29 -3.23
C PHE A 124 1.03 -7.48 -2.01
N VAL A 125 0.52 -6.25 -1.84
CA VAL A 125 0.82 -5.43 -0.65
C VAL A 125 0.35 -6.12 0.63
N GLN A 126 -0.90 -6.60 0.67
CA GLN A 126 -1.42 -7.25 1.87
C GLN A 126 -0.66 -8.54 2.19
N ARG A 127 -0.29 -9.31 1.17
CA ARG A 127 0.50 -10.54 1.32
C ARG A 127 1.90 -10.25 1.84
N ALA A 128 2.56 -9.23 1.31
CA ALA A 128 3.86 -8.77 1.77
C ALA A 128 3.83 -8.33 3.25
N LEU A 129 2.76 -7.67 3.68
CA LEU A 129 2.59 -7.28 5.08
C LEU A 129 2.45 -8.50 6.00
N ILE A 130 1.71 -9.54 5.59
CA ILE A 130 1.62 -10.79 6.35
C ILE A 130 3.00 -11.47 6.42
N SER A 131 3.73 -11.55 5.31
CA SER A 131 5.07 -12.13 5.29
C SER A 131 6.04 -11.38 6.23
N ARG A 132 5.97 -10.05 6.28
CA ARG A 132 6.74 -9.25 7.25
C ARG A 132 6.39 -9.56 8.70
N LEU A 133 5.11 -9.73 9.01
CA LEU A 133 4.68 -10.14 10.36
C LEU A 133 5.27 -11.50 10.74
N ASN A 134 5.40 -12.40 9.76
CA ASN A 134 6.04 -13.71 9.91
C ASN A 134 7.58 -13.65 9.88
N LYS A 135 8.18 -12.46 9.85
CA LYS A 135 9.64 -12.21 9.72
C LYS A 135 10.27 -12.72 8.42
N ASP A 136 9.45 -13.05 7.43
CA ASP A 136 9.90 -13.43 6.10
C ASP A 136 10.03 -12.17 5.23
N ASN A 137 11.15 -11.48 5.39
CA ASN A 137 11.43 -10.24 4.67
C ASN A 137 11.77 -10.48 3.20
N GLU A 138 12.23 -11.68 2.83
CA GLU A 138 12.58 -12.02 1.45
C GLU A 138 11.31 -12.10 0.60
N THR A 139 10.35 -12.95 1.03
CA THR A 139 9.06 -13.08 0.34
C THR A 139 8.30 -11.76 0.34
N ALA A 140 8.36 -11.01 1.44
CA ALA A 140 7.73 -9.69 1.51
C ALA A 140 8.31 -8.70 0.49
N LEU A 141 9.63 -8.66 0.34
CA LEU A 141 10.29 -7.77 -0.60
C LEU A 141 9.89 -8.09 -2.04
N GLU A 142 9.81 -9.37 -2.41
CA GLU A 142 9.37 -9.78 -3.75
C GLU A 142 7.96 -9.29 -4.07
N ASP A 143 7.04 -9.41 -3.11
CA ASP A 143 5.66 -9.00 -3.31
C ASP A 143 5.51 -7.49 -3.33
N PHE A 144 6.24 -6.74 -2.49
CA PHE A 144 6.29 -5.29 -2.64
C PHE A 144 6.86 -4.88 -4.00
N GLN A 145 7.89 -5.56 -4.51
CA GLN A 145 8.41 -5.28 -5.85
C GLN A 145 7.37 -5.52 -6.94
N LYS A 146 6.57 -6.60 -6.85
CA LYS A 146 5.46 -6.87 -7.77
C LYS A 146 4.40 -5.75 -7.69
N ALA A 147 3.98 -5.35 -6.49
CA ALA A 147 3.04 -4.24 -6.30
C ALA A 147 3.58 -2.89 -6.80
N ALA A 148 4.87 -2.60 -6.59
CA ALA A 148 5.53 -1.39 -7.04
C ALA A 148 5.60 -1.29 -8.56
N LYS A 149 5.83 -2.43 -9.25
CA LYS A 149 5.75 -2.53 -10.72
C LYS A 149 4.35 -2.20 -11.25
N LEU A 150 3.31 -2.49 -10.46
CA LEU A 150 1.92 -2.12 -10.74
C LEU A 150 1.58 -0.67 -10.32
N GLY A 151 2.58 0.14 -9.95
CA GLY A 151 2.40 1.55 -9.63
C GLY A 151 2.08 1.86 -8.17
N ASN A 152 2.04 0.88 -7.27
CA ASN A 152 1.71 1.11 -5.87
C ASN A 152 2.76 1.96 -5.14
N ALA A 153 2.38 3.16 -4.69
CA ALA A 153 3.28 4.08 -4.00
C ALA A 153 3.72 3.57 -2.62
N PHE A 154 2.80 2.97 -1.85
CA PHE A 154 3.10 2.38 -0.55
C PHE A 154 4.15 1.26 -0.69
N ALA A 155 3.99 0.38 -1.68
CA ALA A 155 4.96 -0.68 -1.93
C ALA A 155 6.37 -0.14 -2.26
N LYS A 156 6.47 0.93 -3.08
CA LYS A 156 7.74 1.60 -3.37
C LYS A 156 8.41 2.13 -2.11
N GLN A 157 7.64 2.77 -1.24
CA GLN A 157 8.13 3.25 0.05
C GLN A 157 8.65 2.09 0.91
N GLN A 158 7.88 1.00 1.02
CA GLN A 158 8.29 -0.16 1.81
C GLN A 158 9.58 -0.82 1.30
N ILE A 159 9.80 -0.88 -0.02
CA ILE A 159 11.06 -1.37 -0.59
C ILE A 159 12.25 -0.51 -0.13
N THR A 160 12.08 0.81 -0.12
CA THR A 160 13.13 1.75 0.34
C THR A 160 13.41 1.57 1.83
N GLU A 161 12.38 1.42 2.66
CA GLU A 161 12.53 1.15 4.10
C GLU A 161 13.21 -0.19 4.38
N MET A 162 12.94 -1.20 3.55
CA MET A 162 13.57 -2.53 3.65
C MET A 162 15.00 -2.56 3.11
N ASN A 163 15.48 -1.50 2.44
CA ASN A 163 16.84 -1.42 1.94
C ASN A 163 17.84 -1.28 3.11
N PRO A 164 18.76 -2.24 3.31
CA PRO A 164 19.71 -2.20 4.42
C PRO A 164 20.62 -0.96 4.38
N TYR A 165 20.91 -0.42 3.19
CA TYR A 165 21.69 0.81 3.05
C TYR A 165 20.92 2.05 3.53
N ALA A 166 19.61 2.11 3.29
CA ALA A 166 18.78 3.22 3.80
C ALA A 166 18.72 3.21 5.33
N ALA A 167 18.63 2.03 5.95
CA ALA A 167 18.68 1.87 7.39
C ALA A 167 20.03 2.33 8.00
N LEU A 168 21.15 1.96 7.38
CA LEU A 168 22.51 2.39 7.81
C LEU A 168 22.70 3.90 7.70
N CYS A 169 22.28 4.52 6.57
CA CYS A 169 22.36 5.96 6.40
C CYS A 169 21.52 6.70 7.44
N ASN A 170 20.29 6.24 7.70
CA ASN A 170 19.42 6.83 8.73
C ASN A 170 20.03 6.69 10.12
N GLN A 171 20.62 5.54 10.45
CA GLN A 171 21.30 5.33 11.73
C GLN A 171 22.50 6.27 11.88
N MET A 172 23.38 6.35 10.87
CA MET A 172 24.53 7.26 10.91
C MET A 172 24.11 8.72 11.05
N LEU A 173 23.07 9.16 10.33
CA LEU A 173 22.53 10.51 10.45
C LEU A 173 22.01 10.77 11.88
N CYS A 174 21.21 9.85 12.44
CA CYS A 174 20.71 9.96 13.81
C CYS A 174 21.86 10.05 14.83
N GLU A 175 22.92 9.26 14.68
CA GLU A 175 24.09 9.30 15.57
C GLU A 175 24.85 10.63 15.50
N VAL A 176 25.00 11.22 14.31
CA VAL A 176 25.63 12.54 14.13
C VAL A 176 24.76 13.63 14.77
N PHE A 177 23.45 13.64 14.51
CA PHE A 177 22.53 14.60 15.12
C PHE A 177 22.47 14.48 16.65
N ALA A 178 22.49 13.26 17.19
CA ALA A 178 22.49 13.05 18.63
C ALA A 178 23.73 13.64 19.32
N LYS A 179 24.90 13.58 18.66
CA LYS A 179 26.15 14.16 19.17
C LYS A 179 26.17 15.69 19.10
N GLU A 180 25.63 16.26 18.03
CA GLU A 180 25.62 17.72 17.82
C GLU A 180 24.55 18.44 18.65
N PHE A 181 23.38 17.83 18.86
CA PHE A 181 22.23 18.51 19.50
C PHE A 181 21.92 18.07 20.93
N ASN A 182 22.58 17.05 21.46
CA ASN A 182 22.47 16.66 22.88
C ASN A 182 23.85 16.30 23.46
N PRO A 183 24.74 17.30 23.65
CA PRO A 183 26.09 17.06 24.14
C PRO A 183 26.03 16.47 25.56
N PRO A 184 26.93 15.54 25.91
CA PRO A 184 26.95 14.95 27.24
C PRO A 184 27.18 16.05 28.29
N VAL A 185 26.24 16.16 29.23
CA VAL A 185 26.42 16.98 30.43
C VAL A 185 27.50 16.30 31.27
N ASN A 186 28.73 16.81 31.21
CA ASN A 186 29.82 16.38 32.09
C ASN A 186 29.36 16.57 33.54
N LYS A 187 29.16 15.46 34.25
CA LYS A 187 29.11 15.45 35.72
C LYS A 187 30.55 15.31 36.20
N GLU A 188 31.12 16.42 36.67
CA GLU A 188 32.30 16.43 37.52
C GLU A 188 32.02 15.77 38.87
#